data_AF-A0A9P4UNQ9-F1
#
_entry.id   AF-A0A9P4UNQ9-F1
#
_cell.length_a   1.000
_cell.length_b   1.000
_cell.length_c   1.000
_cell.angle_alpha   90.00
_cell.angle_beta   90.00
_cell.angle_gamma   90.00
#
_symmetry.space_group_name_H-M   'P 1'
#
loop_
_entity.id
_entity.type
_entity.pdbx_description
1 polymer ?
#
loop_
_entity_poly.entity_id
_entity_poly.type
_entity_poly.pdbx_seq_one_letter_code
_entity_poly.pdbx_strand_id
1 'polypeptide(L)'
;MSDGFMDFIPTWKQICDVLAGSKNALKLGLELVCDVKDLQTAKMIVEPMGKLKISKCTVRLSETHVPELELIARRAVLHATGHIPAIRDPFRFLDLPAELRQHILSFTDLVMPFREVEWSPACGYYVENRLQSKSEACSYNDFCSHDNTVYPPCACFKAPLPYFLVCRAVLQDTRLIFFSSNRFIVPSRPYDFQQPQSYRKEQFEASVFLTKTVPRDGLAHLKDLEIFFSSTQYSFLGIEPSVLRDWELTIQLIARHLKKLSLTLYVGGEMYAFPDPIFTRDVPAAQKALFEVHEKIVSPFRQLRCLNGFFVWAWESFEKSSSTRTEAEQTLDKHQEHLETIVMGSGYDSIVKGKMQRKHSRWLMQTYVY
;
A
#
# COMPACT_ATOMS: atom_id res chain seq x y z
N MET A 1 34.48 10.32 21.25
CA MET A 1 33.83 9.31 22.10
C MET A 1 33.83 9.89 23.48
N SER A 2 32.67 10.14 24.07
CA SER A 2 32.60 10.63 25.45
C SER A 2 33.12 9.53 26.38
N ASP A 3 33.93 9.90 27.38
CA ASP A 3 34.51 8.95 28.35
C ASP A 3 33.46 8.06 29.02
N GLY A 4 32.20 8.53 29.12
CA GLY A 4 31.10 7.78 29.71
C GLY A 4 30.63 6.52 28.95
N PHE A 5 31.02 6.30 27.69
CA PHE A 5 30.60 5.07 26.98
C PHE A 5 31.29 3.81 27.53
N MET A 6 32.58 3.90 27.85
CA MET A 6 33.33 2.73 28.33
C MET A 6 32.86 2.31 29.73
N ASP A 7 32.37 3.25 30.53
CA ASP A 7 31.79 2.98 31.86
C ASP A 7 30.41 2.32 31.79
N PHE A 8 29.70 2.44 30.67
CA PHE A 8 28.39 1.81 30.48
C PHE A 8 28.49 0.29 30.22
N ILE A 9 29.52 -0.17 29.50
CA ILE A 9 29.64 -1.58 29.08
C ILE A 9 29.63 -2.58 30.25
N PRO A 10 30.38 -2.36 31.36
CA PRO A 10 30.31 -3.23 32.54
C PRO A 10 28.89 -3.33 33.13
N THR A 11 28.19 -2.20 33.23
CA THR A 11 26.81 -2.13 33.73
C THR A 11 25.85 -2.88 32.82
N TRP A 12 25.97 -2.70 31.50
CA TRP A 12 25.16 -3.42 30.52
C TRP A 12 25.38 -4.94 30.58
N LYS A 13 26.64 -5.37 30.74
CA LYS A 13 26.98 -6.78 30.91
C LYS A 13 26.32 -7.38 32.15
N GLN A 14 26.35 -6.65 33.27
CA GLN A 14 25.69 -7.06 34.50
C GLN A 14 24.17 -7.21 34.31
N ILE A 15 23.52 -6.27 33.62
CA ILE A 15 22.09 -6.35 33.29
C ILE A 15 21.81 -7.62 32.46
N CYS A 16 22.60 -7.88 31.43
CA CYS A 16 22.44 -9.10 30.62
C CYS A 16 22.60 -10.38 31.44
N ASP A 17 23.55 -10.43 32.36
CA ASP A 17 23.76 -11.58 33.25
C ASP A 17 22.56 -11.79 34.19
N VAL A 18 21.98 -10.71 34.74
CA VAL A 18 20.76 -10.78 35.56
C VAL A 18 19.57 -11.27 34.73
N LEU A 19 19.40 -10.74 33.51
CA LEU A 19 18.31 -11.14 32.62
C LEU A 19 18.44 -12.61 32.19
N ALA A 20 19.65 -13.08 31.90
CA ALA A 20 19.92 -14.47 31.53
C ALA A 20 19.61 -15.46 32.68
N GLY A 21 19.82 -15.05 33.93
CA GLY A 21 19.48 -15.85 35.12
C GLY A 21 18.00 -15.84 35.50
N SER A 22 17.18 -15.00 34.87
CA SER A 22 15.77 -14.85 35.23
C SER A 22 14.92 -16.03 34.76
N LYS A 23 14.08 -16.57 35.66
CA LYS A 23 13.08 -17.60 35.34
C LYS A 23 12.04 -17.13 34.31
N ASN A 24 11.89 -15.81 34.14
CA ASN A 24 10.96 -15.19 33.21
C ASN A 24 11.59 -14.75 31.89
N ALA A 25 12.86 -15.09 31.61
CA ALA A 25 13.57 -14.62 30.42
C ALA A 25 12.76 -14.86 29.12
N LEU A 26 12.12 -16.03 28.98
CA LEU A 26 11.28 -16.38 27.83
C LEU A 26 9.95 -15.61 27.71
N LYS A 27 9.64 -14.69 28.63
CA LYS A 27 8.48 -13.78 28.54
C LYS A 27 8.91 -12.33 28.32
N LEU A 28 10.21 -12.05 28.37
CA LEU A 28 10.74 -10.70 28.21
C LEU A 28 10.86 -10.35 26.73
N GLY A 29 10.58 -9.09 26.43
CA GLY A 29 11.01 -8.40 25.23
C GLY A 29 12.15 -7.46 25.59
N LEU A 30 13.21 -7.43 24.77
CA LEU A 30 14.29 -6.47 24.89
C LEU A 30 14.33 -5.58 23.64
N GLU A 31 14.54 -4.30 23.86
CA GLU A 31 14.74 -3.32 22.80
C GLU A 31 16.00 -2.53 23.11
N LEU A 32 16.98 -2.59 22.20
CA LEU A 32 18.27 -1.95 22.33
C LEU A 32 18.44 -0.90 21.25
N VAL A 33 18.67 0.34 21.68
CA VAL A 33 18.93 1.48 20.80
C VAL A 33 20.29 2.04 21.16
N CYS A 34 21.24 1.93 20.24
CA CYS A 34 22.51 2.60 20.44
C CYS A 34 23.13 2.96 19.11
N ASP A 35 23.11 4.24 18.78
CA ASP A 35 23.79 4.77 17.60
C ASP A 35 25.30 4.70 17.80
N VAL A 36 25.93 3.69 17.19
CA VAL A 36 27.36 3.48 17.28
C VAL A 36 28.09 4.16 16.14
N LYS A 37 29.31 4.60 16.42
CA LYS A 37 30.18 5.21 15.42
C LYS A 37 30.91 4.20 14.52
N ASP A 38 31.09 2.96 14.98
CA ASP A 38 31.88 1.95 14.28
C ASP A 38 31.48 0.50 14.64
N LEU A 39 31.96 -0.44 13.82
CA LEU A 39 31.67 -1.87 13.95
C LEU A 39 32.19 -2.48 15.26
N GLN A 40 33.29 -1.95 15.81
CA GLN A 40 33.89 -2.48 17.02
C GLN A 40 33.03 -2.15 18.24
N THR A 41 32.56 -0.91 18.31
CA THR A 41 31.63 -0.42 19.32
C THR A 41 30.33 -1.22 19.27
N ALA A 42 29.76 -1.44 18.08
CA ALA A 42 28.59 -2.31 17.91
C ALA A 42 28.79 -3.71 18.48
N LYS A 43 29.91 -4.37 18.16
CA LYS A 43 30.24 -5.70 18.69
C LYS A 43 30.29 -5.71 20.21
N MET A 44 30.95 -4.72 20.82
CA MET A 44 31.04 -4.60 22.28
C MET A 44 29.67 -4.46 22.95
N ILE A 45 28.74 -3.73 22.32
CA ILE A 45 27.38 -3.55 22.86
C ILE A 45 26.57 -4.85 22.76
N VAL A 46 26.67 -5.57 21.65
CA VAL A 46 25.83 -6.76 21.44
C VAL A 46 26.41 -8.04 22.04
N GLU A 47 27.72 -8.10 22.33
CA GLU A 47 28.38 -9.29 22.90
C GLU A 47 27.68 -9.81 24.17
N PRO A 48 27.33 -8.97 25.17
CA PRO A 48 26.65 -9.45 26.38
C PRO A 48 25.29 -10.12 26.11
N MET A 49 24.64 -9.77 24.99
CA MET A 49 23.33 -10.33 24.62
C MET A 49 23.41 -11.81 24.22
N GLY A 50 24.60 -12.33 23.90
CA GLY A 50 24.78 -13.73 23.50
C GLY A 50 24.36 -14.75 24.56
N LYS A 51 24.23 -14.33 25.83
CA LYS A 51 23.76 -15.17 26.95
C LYS A 51 22.24 -15.17 27.12
N LEU A 52 21.54 -14.23 26.48
CA LEU A 52 20.10 -14.04 26.66
C LEU A 52 19.32 -15.18 25.98
N LYS A 53 18.16 -15.50 26.56
CA LYS A 53 17.14 -16.40 26.01
C LYS A 53 15.77 -15.78 26.20
N ILE A 54 15.44 -14.82 25.34
CA ILE A 54 14.25 -13.98 25.45
C ILE A 54 13.26 -14.20 24.31
N SER A 55 11.99 -13.85 24.52
CA SER A 55 10.93 -14.10 23.52
C SER A 55 11.01 -13.16 22.31
N LYS A 56 11.40 -11.91 22.55
CA LYS A 56 11.46 -10.84 21.54
C LYS A 56 12.72 -10.02 21.79
N CYS A 57 13.40 -9.65 20.72
CA CYS A 57 14.59 -8.82 20.81
C CYS A 57 14.65 -7.92 19.57
N THR A 58 14.77 -6.61 19.78
CA THR A 58 14.98 -5.61 18.74
C THR A 58 16.30 -4.88 19.01
N VAL A 59 17.12 -4.68 17.98
CA VAL A 59 18.40 -3.98 18.09
C VAL A 59 18.54 -2.97 16.96
N ARG A 60 18.81 -1.70 17.30
CA ARG A 60 19.21 -0.61 16.40
C ARG A 60 20.61 -0.14 16.73
N LEU A 61 21.48 -0.14 15.72
CA LEU A 61 22.89 0.25 15.90
C LEU A 61 23.27 1.57 15.20
N SER A 62 22.39 2.13 14.39
CA SER A 62 22.58 3.42 13.70
C SER A 62 21.23 4.02 13.28
N GLU A 63 21.19 5.35 13.13
CA GLU A 63 20.10 6.15 12.54
C GLU A 63 20.13 6.12 11.01
N THR A 64 21.14 5.50 10.42
CA THR A 64 21.24 5.32 8.96
C THR A 64 21.58 3.88 8.62
N HIS A 65 21.31 3.49 7.37
CA HIS A 65 21.50 2.13 6.89
C HIS A 65 22.99 1.88 6.69
N VAL A 66 23.52 0.94 7.45
CA VAL A 66 24.90 0.46 7.37
C VAL A 66 24.83 -1.08 7.35
N PRO A 67 24.95 -1.72 6.17
CA PRO A 67 24.72 -3.16 6.01
C PRO A 67 25.48 -4.06 7.01
N GLU A 68 26.70 -3.67 7.37
CA GLU A 68 27.54 -4.40 8.32
C GLU A 68 27.02 -4.33 9.75
N LEU A 69 26.46 -3.18 10.17
CA LEU A 69 25.81 -3.03 11.48
C LEU A 69 24.49 -3.81 11.54
N GLU A 70 23.72 -3.81 10.44
CA GLU A 70 22.51 -4.65 10.34
C GLU A 70 22.83 -6.14 10.55
N LEU A 71 23.92 -6.63 9.95
CA LEU A 71 24.35 -8.01 10.12
C LEU A 71 24.74 -8.32 11.59
N ILE A 72 25.38 -7.38 12.28
CA ILE A 72 25.72 -7.50 13.71
C ILE A 72 24.43 -7.55 14.57
N ALA A 73 23.51 -6.61 14.36
CA ALA A 73 22.22 -6.56 15.05
C ALA A 73 21.42 -7.86 14.82
N ARG A 74 21.36 -8.33 13.57
CA ARG A 74 20.68 -9.58 13.20
C ARG A 74 21.24 -10.78 13.95
N ARG A 75 22.56 -10.95 13.98
CA ARG A 75 23.19 -12.06 14.70
C ARG A 75 22.88 -11.97 16.20
N ALA A 76 23.01 -10.78 16.78
CA ALA A 76 22.73 -10.57 18.21
C ALA A 76 21.30 -10.99 18.59
N VAL A 77 20.31 -10.58 17.80
CA VAL A 77 18.90 -10.94 18.01
C VAL A 77 18.66 -12.45 17.85
N LEU A 78 19.21 -13.07 16.80
CA LEU A 78 19.05 -14.51 16.58
C LEU A 78 19.66 -15.32 17.73
N HIS A 79 20.82 -14.90 18.24
CA HIS A 79 21.44 -15.49 19.42
C HIS A 79 20.58 -15.30 20.68
N ALA A 80 20.18 -14.05 20.98
CA ALA A 80 19.42 -13.70 22.16
C ALA A 80 18.02 -14.34 22.22
N THR A 81 17.41 -14.62 21.06
CA THR A 81 16.10 -15.25 20.97
C THR A 81 16.16 -16.77 20.78
N GLY A 82 17.36 -17.35 20.75
CA GLY A 82 17.54 -18.80 20.54
C GLY A 82 17.19 -19.28 19.13
N HIS A 83 16.97 -18.37 18.17
CA HIS A 83 16.74 -18.68 16.76
C HIS A 83 18.04 -18.80 15.97
N ILE A 84 19.11 -19.31 16.60
CA ILE A 84 20.33 -19.66 15.87
C ILE A 84 19.89 -20.69 14.83
N PRO A 85 20.01 -20.40 13.52
CA PRO A 85 19.66 -21.37 12.51
C PRO A 85 20.54 -22.58 12.78
N ALA A 86 19.96 -23.68 13.25
CA ALA A 86 20.69 -24.93 13.25
C ALA A 86 21.19 -25.12 11.82
N ILE A 87 22.47 -25.46 11.65
CA ILE A 87 23.03 -25.85 10.34
C ILE A 87 22.34 -27.16 9.97
N ARG A 88 21.09 -27.05 9.54
CA ARG A 88 20.29 -28.10 8.96
C ARG A 88 20.33 -27.86 7.46
N ASP A 89 20.18 -28.94 6.71
CA ASP A 89 20.00 -28.84 5.27
C ASP A 89 18.88 -27.82 4.97
N PRO A 90 19.09 -26.93 3.98
CA PRO A 90 18.11 -25.92 3.65
C PRO A 90 16.77 -26.58 3.32
N PHE A 91 15.69 -25.97 3.83
CA PHE A 91 14.34 -26.47 3.56
C PHE A 91 14.10 -26.52 2.05
N ARG A 92 13.79 -27.71 1.51
CA ARG A 92 13.55 -27.94 0.08
C ARG A 92 12.18 -27.43 -0.33
N PHE A 93 11.98 -26.11 -0.27
CA PHE A 93 10.69 -25.44 -0.51
C PHE A 93 10.03 -25.84 -1.84
N LEU A 94 10.83 -26.07 -2.89
CA LEU A 94 10.33 -26.43 -4.22
C LEU A 94 9.85 -27.88 -4.35
N ASP A 95 10.18 -28.76 -3.40
CA ASP A 95 9.65 -30.12 -3.35
C ASP A 95 8.20 -30.16 -2.84
N LEU A 96 7.72 -29.06 -2.26
CA LEU A 96 6.32 -28.96 -1.82
C LEU A 96 5.39 -28.86 -3.05
N PRO A 97 4.18 -29.46 -2.97
CA PRO A 97 3.08 -29.15 -3.87
C PRO A 97 2.80 -27.64 -3.96
N ALA A 98 2.35 -27.17 -5.12
CA ALA A 98 2.14 -25.76 -5.39
C ALA A 98 1.17 -25.12 -4.39
N GLU A 99 0.15 -25.85 -3.95
CA GLU A 99 -0.86 -25.42 -2.98
C GLU A 99 -0.22 -25.10 -1.62
N LEU A 100 0.73 -25.94 -1.17
CA LEU A 100 1.43 -25.70 0.09
C LEU A 100 2.41 -24.52 -0.04
N ARG A 101 3.09 -24.39 -1.18
CA ARG A 101 3.94 -23.22 -1.44
C ARG A 101 3.14 -21.92 -1.40
N GLN A 102 2.01 -21.89 -2.10
CA GLN A 102 1.09 -20.77 -2.14
C GLN A 102 0.50 -20.46 -0.75
N HIS A 103 0.15 -21.49 0.01
CA HIS A 103 -0.33 -21.32 1.38
C HIS A 103 0.74 -20.70 2.28
N ILE A 104 1.98 -21.19 2.24
CA ILE A 104 3.10 -20.61 2.99
C ILE A 104 3.33 -19.16 2.58
N LEU A 105 3.36 -18.88 1.28
CA LEU A 105 3.52 -17.54 0.73
C LEU A 105 2.37 -16.59 1.11
N SER A 106 1.17 -17.11 1.40
CA SER A 106 0.05 -16.29 1.88
C SER A 106 0.24 -15.75 3.31
N PHE A 107 1.20 -16.28 4.07
CA PHE A 107 1.58 -15.78 5.39
C PHE A 107 2.79 -14.83 5.36
N THR A 108 3.25 -14.42 4.19
CA THR A 108 4.33 -13.45 4.05
C THR A 108 3.79 -12.05 3.77
N ASP A 109 4.70 -11.11 3.61
CA ASP A 109 4.52 -9.76 3.07
C ASP A 109 4.02 -9.71 1.61
N LEU A 110 3.62 -10.84 1.03
CA LEU A 110 2.83 -10.86 -0.21
C LEU A 110 1.36 -10.53 0.02
N VAL A 111 0.86 -10.66 1.25
CA VAL A 111 -0.50 -10.27 1.62
C VAL A 111 -0.42 -9.14 2.64
N MET A 112 -0.93 -7.97 2.26
CA MET A 112 -0.84 -6.80 3.13
C MET A 112 -1.68 -6.98 4.39
N PRO A 113 -1.27 -6.41 5.54
CA PRO A 113 -2.05 -6.50 6.78
C PRO A 113 -3.51 -6.08 6.61
N PHE A 114 -3.74 -5.07 5.76
CA PHE A 114 -5.08 -4.58 5.40
C PHE A 114 -5.53 -5.00 4.00
N ARG A 115 -4.71 -5.81 3.31
CA ARG A 115 -4.89 -6.20 1.91
C ARG A 115 -5.02 -5.00 0.97
N GLU A 116 -4.40 -3.87 1.30
CA GLU A 116 -4.40 -2.65 0.49
C GLU A 116 -2.97 -2.38 0.03
N VAL A 117 -2.78 -2.23 -1.28
CA VAL A 117 -1.51 -1.85 -1.91
C VAL A 117 -1.77 -0.64 -2.78
N GLU A 118 -1.09 0.45 -2.49
CA GLU A 118 -1.10 1.62 -3.34
C GLU A 118 0.01 1.51 -4.39
N TRP A 119 -0.23 2.14 -5.53
CA TRP A 119 0.77 2.20 -6.59
C TRP A 119 0.88 3.59 -7.18
N SER A 120 2.11 4.02 -7.48
CA SER A 120 2.37 5.25 -8.23
C SER A 120 3.57 5.07 -9.14
N PRO A 121 3.68 5.84 -10.23
CA PRO A 121 4.85 5.77 -11.09
C PRO A 121 6.17 6.14 -10.41
N ALA A 122 6.13 6.94 -9.33
CA ALA A 122 7.32 7.40 -8.62
C ALA A 122 7.79 6.38 -7.55
N CYS A 123 6.85 5.74 -6.86
CA CYS A 123 7.15 4.88 -5.71
C CYS A 123 7.02 3.39 -6.00
N GLY A 124 6.45 3.00 -7.15
CA GLY A 124 6.08 1.61 -7.39
C GLY A 124 4.95 1.18 -6.45
N TYR A 125 5.05 -0.01 -5.85
CA TYR A 125 4.10 -0.49 -4.85
C TYR A 125 4.47 0.02 -3.45
N TYR A 126 3.52 0.62 -2.74
CA TYR A 126 3.72 1.12 -1.38
C TYR A 126 2.42 1.00 -0.55
N VAL A 127 2.51 1.36 0.73
CA VAL A 127 1.36 1.50 1.63
C VAL A 127 1.47 2.89 2.25
N GLU A 128 0.47 3.75 2.05
CA GLU A 128 0.52 5.11 2.60
C GLU A 128 0.31 5.08 4.12
N ASN A 129 1.41 5.32 4.83
CA ASN A 129 1.49 5.23 6.28
C ASN A 129 1.10 6.52 7.02
N ARG A 130 0.33 7.45 6.42
CA ARG A 130 0.03 8.75 7.08
C ARG A 130 -0.71 8.59 8.42
N LEU A 131 -1.61 7.62 8.56
CA LEU A 131 -2.23 7.29 9.88
C LEU A 131 -1.30 6.48 10.80
N GLN A 132 -0.26 5.89 10.25
CA GLN A 132 0.68 5.09 11.03
C GLN A 132 1.64 5.94 11.86
N SER A 133 1.73 7.25 11.57
CA SER A 133 2.34 8.25 12.46
C SER A 133 1.78 8.23 13.90
N LYS A 134 0.56 7.69 14.09
CA LYS A 134 -0.06 7.47 15.41
C LYS A 134 -0.48 6.03 15.70
N SER A 135 -0.23 5.07 14.81
CA SER A 135 -0.55 3.68 15.16
C SER A 135 0.48 3.18 16.16
N GLU A 136 -0.01 2.59 17.24
CA GLU A 136 0.74 1.99 18.36
C GLU A 136 1.77 0.90 17.94
N ALA A 137 1.94 0.60 16.65
CA ALA A 137 2.88 -0.40 16.14
C ALA A 137 4.17 0.18 15.53
N CYS A 138 4.20 1.47 15.16
CA CYS A 138 5.39 2.20 14.69
C CYS A 138 5.18 3.68 15.01
N SER A 139 5.09 4.01 16.30
CA SER A 139 5.07 5.41 16.73
C SER A 139 6.42 6.06 16.40
N TYR A 140 6.50 7.39 16.35
CA TYR A 140 7.70 8.16 16.01
C TYR A 140 9.02 7.77 16.74
N ASN A 141 8.95 6.89 17.74
CA ASN A 141 10.10 6.36 18.49
C ASN A 141 10.42 4.87 18.22
N ASP A 142 9.56 4.14 17.47
CA ASP A 142 9.70 2.70 17.26
C ASP A 142 10.29 2.40 15.87
N PHE A 143 11.62 2.53 15.76
CA PHE A 143 12.51 1.75 14.87
C PHE A 143 12.21 1.64 13.39
N CYS A 144 11.25 2.39 12.88
CA CYS A 144 10.83 2.28 11.51
C CYS A 144 11.10 3.54 10.73
N SER A 145 12.38 3.72 10.43
CA SER A 145 12.72 4.41 9.19
C SER A 145 12.99 3.32 8.16
N HIS A 146 12.61 3.61 6.91
CA HIS A 146 12.85 2.72 5.77
C HIS A 146 14.34 2.33 5.60
N ASP A 147 15.25 3.04 6.29
CA ASP A 147 16.69 2.99 6.12
C ASP A 147 17.47 2.85 7.44
N ASN A 148 16.93 2.33 8.55
CA ASN A 148 17.74 2.10 9.76
C ASN A 148 18.32 0.69 9.84
N THR A 149 19.43 0.54 10.57
CA THR A 149 20.03 -0.76 10.92
C THR A 149 19.32 -1.41 12.10
N VAL A 150 18.05 -1.76 11.89
CA VAL A 150 17.20 -2.39 12.90
C VAL A 150 16.99 -3.86 12.56
N TYR A 151 17.09 -4.73 13.56
CA TYR A 151 16.62 -6.11 13.44
C TYR A 151 15.79 -6.54 14.66
N PRO A 152 14.67 -7.30 14.49
CA PRO A 152 14.04 -7.62 13.21
C PRO A 152 13.56 -6.33 12.50
N PRO A 153 13.49 -6.32 11.16
CA PRO A 153 13.01 -5.15 10.44
C PRO A 153 11.59 -4.80 10.91
N CYS A 154 11.26 -3.50 10.95
CA CYS A 154 9.91 -3.08 11.29
C CYS A 154 8.89 -3.74 10.36
N ALA A 155 7.69 -4.00 10.88
CA ALA A 155 6.59 -4.55 10.10
C ALA A 155 6.02 -3.57 9.06
N CYS A 156 6.65 -2.39 8.86
CA CYS A 156 6.27 -1.53 7.77
C CYS A 156 6.56 -2.21 6.44
N PHE A 157 5.60 -2.06 5.55
CA PHE A 157 5.63 -2.69 4.27
C PHE A 157 6.87 -2.27 3.47
N LYS A 158 7.60 -3.26 2.98
CA LYS A 158 8.50 -3.11 1.84
C LYS A 158 7.90 -3.90 0.69
N ALA A 159 7.96 -3.36 -0.52
CA ALA A 159 7.55 -4.11 -1.70
C ALA A 159 8.25 -5.48 -1.69
N PRO A 160 7.52 -6.61 -1.84
CA PRO A 160 8.05 -7.95 -1.62
C PRO A 160 8.87 -8.43 -2.83
N LEU A 161 9.71 -7.55 -3.38
CA LEU A 161 10.56 -7.76 -4.56
C LEU A 161 11.42 -9.03 -4.46
N PRO A 162 12.01 -9.40 -3.30
CA PRO A 162 12.82 -10.60 -3.21
C PRO A 162 12.08 -11.87 -3.67
N TYR A 163 10.78 -12.01 -3.40
CA TYR A 163 9.99 -13.19 -3.81
C TYR A 163 9.80 -13.26 -5.33
N PHE A 164 9.72 -12.11 -6.01
CA PHE A 164 9.64 -12.06 -7.47
C PHE A 164 10.96 -12.42 -8.16
N LEU A 165 12.08 -12.45 -7.43
CA LEU A 165 13.42 -12.63 -7.97
C LEU A 165 14.04 -14.01 -7.68
N VAL A 166 13.37 -14.89 -6.91
CA VAL A 166 13.94 -16.19 -6.50
C VAL A 166 14.12 -17.15 -7.69
N CYS A 167 13.03 -17.60 -8.30
CA CYS A 167 13.03 -18.48 -9.46
C CYS A 167 11.67 -18.43 -10.17
N ARG A 168 11.54 -19.05 -11.35
CA ARG A 168 10.30 -19.01 -12.15
C ARG A 168 9.08 -19.58 -11.41
N ALA A 169 9.24 -20.69 -10.70
CA ALA A 169 8.14 -21.32 -9.97
C ALA A 169 7.66 -20.43 -8.81
N VAL A 170 8.60 -19.91 -8.00
CA VAL A 170 8.28 -18.99 -6.90
C VAL A 170 7.67 -17.69 -7.43
N LEU A 171 8.17 -17.17 -8.56
CA LEU A 171 7.60 -15.98 -9.21
C LEU A 171 6.12 -16.17 -9.60
N GLN A 172 5.76 -17.34 -10.15
CA GLN A 172 4.37 -17.63 -10.52
C GLN A 172 3.46 -17.71 -9.28
N ASP A 173 3.89 -18.45 -8.25
CA ASP A 173 3.15 -18.55 -6.98
C ASP A 173 3.02 -17.17 -6.32
N THR A 174 4.09 -16.37 -6.35
CA THR A 174 4.16 -15.01 -5.83
C THR A 174 3.18 -14.07 -6.53
N ARG A 175 3.17 -14.07 -7.87
CA ARG A 175 2.22 -13.25 -8.67
C ARG A 175 0.78 -13.61 -8.36
N LEU A 176 0.49 -14.91 -8.30
CA LEU A 176 -0.85 -15.39 -7.97
C LEU A 176 -1.29 -14.86 -6.61
N ILE A 177 -0.47 -15.03 -5.56
CA ILE A 177 -0.82 -14.59 -4.21
C ILE A 177 -0.93 -13.06 -4.15
N PHE A 178 0.08 -12.34 -4.65
CA PHE A 178 0.14 -10.88 -4.54
C PHE A 178 -1.03 -10.19 -5.24
N PHE A 179 -1.34 -10.57 -6.49
CA PHE A 179 -2.41 -9.90 -7.24
C PHE A 179 -3.81 -10.37 -6.84
N SER A 180 -3.95 -11.58 -6.30
CA SER A 180 -5.27 -12.14 -5.96
C SER A 180 -5.69 -12.01 -4.51
N SER A 181 -4.78 -11.56 -3.63
CA SER A 181 -5.03 -11.40 -2.19
C SER A 181 -5.04 -9.95 -1.73
N ASN A 182 -4.61 -9.01 -2.59
CA ASN A 182 -4.59 -7.59 -2.29
C ASN A 182 -5.56 -6.82 -3.20
N ARG A 183 -6.08 -5.73 -2.64
CA ARG A 183 -6.77 -4.64 -3.30
C ARG A 183 -5.75 -3.60 -3.70
N PHE A 184 -5.67 -3.34 -5.00
CA PHE A 184 -4.74 -2.35 -5.55
C PHE A 184 -5.43 -1.00 -5.68
N ILE A 185 -4.73 0.06 -5.32
CA ILE A 185 -5.25 1.42 -5.33
C ILE A 185 -4.30 2.24 -6.20
N VAL A 186 -4.82 2.84 -7.27
CA VAL A 186 -4.06 3.74 -8.14
C VAL A 186 -4.56 5.16 -7.91
N PRO A 187 -4.06 5.86 -6.87
CA PRO A 187 -4.48 7.22 -6.58
C PRO A 187 -4.07 8.15 -7.71
N SER A 188 -4.96 9.07 -8.05
CA SER A 188 -4.60 10.25 -8.83
C SER A 188 -4.05 11.25 -7.82
N ARG A 189 -2.77 11.12 -7.48
CA ARG A 189 -2.18 12.02 -6.49
C ARG A 189 -2.22 13.44 -7.05
N PRO A 190 -2.83 14.41 -6.32
CA PRO A 190 -2.54 15.81 -6.58
C PRO A 190 -1.03 15.94 -6.38
N TYR A 191 -0.36 16.42 -7.41
CA TYR A 191 1.08 16.61 -7.48
C TYR A 191 1.68 16.86 -6.09
N ASP A 192 2.63 16.01 -5.66
CA ASP A 192 3.56 16.45 -4.62
C ASP A 192 4.08 17.81 -5.11
N PHE A 193 3.78 18.89 -4.39
CA PHE A 193 4.10 20.27 -4.78
C PHE A 193 5.60 20.50 -5.03
N GLN A 194 6.42 19.47 -4.82
CA GLN A 194 7.86 19.45 -5.00
C GLN A 194 8.33 18.68 -6.25
N GLN A 195 7.45 17.98 -6.99
CA GLN A 195 7.88 17.34 -8.24
C GLN A 195 7.98 18.37 -9.38
N PRO A 196 9.12 18.48 -10.07
CA PRO A 196 9.29 19.40 -11.18
C PRO A 196 8.22 19.19 -12.26
N GLN A 197 7.65 20.30 -12.77
CA GLN A 197 6.64 20.31 -13.84
C GLN A 197 7.06 19.58 -15.13
N SER A 198 8.33 19.18 -15.27
CA SER A 198 8.82 18.39 -16.40
C SER A 198 8.29 16.95 -16.43
N TYR A 199 7.63 16.46 -15.38
CA TYR A 199 6.92 15.18 -15.36
C TYR A 199 5.43 15.29 -15.71
N ARG A 200 5.05 16.19 -16.64
CA ARG A 200 3.75 16.06 -17.32
C ARG A 200 3.76 14.79 -18.17
N LYS A 201 3.42 13.65 -17.56
CA LYS A 201 3.29 12.39 -18.27
C LYS A 201 2.05 12.47 -19.14
N GLU A 202 2.24 12.21 -20.43
CA GLU A 202 1.18 12.04 -21.44
C GLU A 202 0.25 10.84 -21.14
N GLN A 203 0.50 10.09 -20.07
CA GLN A 203 -0.15 8.81 -19.78
C GLN A 203 -0.78 8.82 -18.40
N PHE A 204 -2.03 8.37 -18.36
CA PHE A 204 -2.79 8.22 -17.13
C PHE A 204 -2.17 7.13 -16.23
N GLU A 205 -2.11 7.37 -14.92
CA GLU A 205 -1.43 6.48 -13.98
C GLU A 205 -2.02 5.06 -14.00
N ALA A 206 -3.35 4.94 -14.06
CA ALA A 206 -3.98 3.62 -14.15
C ALA A 206 -3.65 2.91 -15.46
N SER A 207 -3.48 3.65 -16.56
CA SER A 207 -2.98 3.08 -17.82
C SER A 207 -1.58 2.52 -17.66
N VAL A 208 -0.67 3.27 -17.03
CA VAL A 208 0.70 2.80 -16.75
C VAL A 208 0.67 1.57 -15.84
N PHE A 209 -0.13 1.58 -14.77
CA PHE A 209 -0.28 0.46 -13.86
C PHE A 209 -0.70 -0.82 -14.61
N LEU A 210 -1.78 -0.73 -15.39
CA LEU A 210 -2.41 -1.87 -16.05
C LEU A 210 -1.62 -2.40 -17.26
N THR A 211 -0.84 -1.55 -17.93
CA THR A 211 -0.13 -1.93 -19.17
C THR A 211 1.37 -2.15 -18.98
N LYS A 212 2.01 -1.45 -18.03
CA LYS A 212 3.47 -1.46 -17.85
C LYS A 212 3.91 -2.06 -16.51
N THR A 213 3.07 -1.99 -15.47
CA THR A 213 3.45 -2.45 -14.13
C THR A 213 2.96 -3.86 -13.85
N VAL A 214 1.67 -4.13 -14.05
CA VAL A 214 1.10 -5.45 -13.79
C VAL A 214 1.51 -6.41 -14.92
N PRO A 215 2.23 -7.51 -14.63
CA PRO A 215 2.55 -8.50 -15.64
C PRO A 215 1.28 -9.08 -16.27
N ARG A 216 1.36 -9.45 -17.56
CA ARG A 216 0.20 -9.94 -18.33
C ARG A 216 -0.49 -11.15 -17.70
N ASP A 217 0.29 -12.04 -17.09
CA ASP A 217 -0.19 -13.19 -16.31
C ASP A 217 -0.77 -12.76 -14.95
N GLY A 218 -0.24 -11.70 -14.34
CA GLY A 218 -0.77 -11.08 -13.12
C GLY A 218 -2.16 -10.46 -13.30
N LEU A 219 -2.47 -9.91 -14.49
CA LEU A 219 -3.79 -9.32 -14.78
C LEU A 219 -4.96 -10.30 -14.56
N ALA A 220 -4.74 -11.59 -14.84
CA ALA A 220 -5.76 -12.62 -14.63
C ALA A 220 -6.01 -12.93 -13.14
N HIS A 221 -5.09 -12.50 -12.27
CA HIS A 221 -5.16 -12.70 -10.83
C HIS A 221 -5.64 -11.44 -10.10
N LEU A 222 -5.69 -10.28 -10.76
CA LEU A 222 -6.15 -9.03 -10.17
C LEU A 222 -7.65 -9.13 -9.83
N LYS A 223 -7.97 -9.20 -8.54
CA LYS A 223 -9.35 -9.37 -8.06
C LYS A 223 -10.01 -8.08 -7.62
N ASP A 224 -9.25 -7.12 -7.13
CA ASP A 224 -9.79 -5.89 -6.56
C ASP A 224 -8.90 -4.70 -6.93
N LEU A 225 -9.49 -3.70 -7.59
CA LEU A 225 -8.79 -2.50 -8.08
C LEU A 225 -9.62 -1.26 -7.78
N GLU A 226 -8.95 -0.22 -7.29
CA GLU A 226 -9.48 1.12 -7.09
C GLU A 226 -8.74 2.11 -7.99
N ILE A 227 -9.48 2.90 -8.76
CA ILE A 227 -8.94 3.91 -9.67
C ILE A 227 -9.56 5.26 -9.36
N PHE A 228 -8.71 6.29 -9.34
CA PHE A 228 -9.11 7.67 -9.09
C PHE A 228 -8.91 8.47 -10.35
N PHE A 229 -9.94 9.24 -10.69
CA PHE A 229 -9.83 10.31 -11.66
C PHE A 229 -9.92 11.61 -10.87
N SER A 230 -8.83 12.39 -10.83
CA SER A 230 -8.80 13.69 -10.15
C SER A 230 -9.38 14.78 -11.05
N SER A 231 -9.87 15.86 -10.44
CA SER A 231 -10.20 17.11 -11.12
C SER A 231 -9.00 17.79 -11.82
N THR A 232 -7.77 17.37 -11.58
CA THR A 232 -6.61 17.82 -12.38
C THR A 232 -6.59 17.19 -13.78
N GLN A 233 -7.21 16.03 -13.95
CA GLN A 233 -7.25 15.28 -15.22
C GLN A 233 -8.50 15.64 -16.04
N TYR A 234 -9.54 16.15 -15.38
CA TYR A 234 -10.76 16.60 -16.02
C TYR A 234 -11.51 17.62 -15.18
N SER A 235 -12.35 18.43 -15.82
CA SER A 235 -13.25 19.35 -15.13
C SER A 235 -14.63 19.29 -15.78
N PHE A 236 -15.58 20.11 -15.32
CA PHE A 236 -16.84 20.34 -16.03
C PHE A 236 -16.63 20.88 -17.47
N LEU A 237 -15.43 21.39 -17.80
CA LEU A 237 -15.07 21.82 -19.15
C LEU A 237 -14.69 20.65 -20.07
N GLY A 238 -14.47 19.45 -19.52
CA GLY A 238 -14.07 18.27 -20.28
C GLY A 238 -12.94 17.49 -19.62
N ILE A 239 -12.65 16.33 -20.21
CA ILE A 239 -11.45 15.53 -19.96
C ILE A 239 -10.43 15.80 -21.07
N GLU A 240 -9.15 15.79 -20.74
CA GLU A 240 -8.09 15.92 -21.74
C GLU A 240 -8.22 14.79 -22.79
N PRO A 241 -8.33 15.10 -24.11
CA PRO A 241 -8.56 14.07 -25.12
C PRO A 241 -7.45 13.01 -25.22
N SER A 242 -6.21 13.37 -24.87
CA SER A 242 -5.06 12.46 -24.79
C SER A 242 -5.26 11.40 -23.71
N VAL A 243 -5.66 11.82 -22.50
CA VAL A 243 -5.97 10.97 -21.35
C VAL A 243 -7.12 10.02 -21.67
N LEU A 244 -8.21 10.52 -22.27
CA LEU A 244 -9.35 9.67 -22.64
C LEU A 244 -8.95 8.61 -23.69
N ARG A 245 -8.15 8.98 -24.69
CA ARG A 245 -7.67 8.04 -25.72
C ARG A 245 -6.72 6.98 -25.14
N ASP A 246 -5.76 7.40 -24.32
CA ASP A 246 -4.85 6.49 -23.61
C ASP A 246 -5.64 5.49 -22.76
N TRP A 247 -6.70 5.97 -22.12
CA TRP A 247 -7.57 5.15 -21.31
C TRP A 247 -8.39 4.14 -22.12
N GLU A 248 -9.01 4.57 -23.22
CA GLU A 248 -9.73 3.69 -24.14
C GLU A 248 -8.84 2.55 -24.67
N LEU A 249 -7.62 2.89 -25.10
CA LEU A 249 -6.63 1.93 -25.58
C LEU A 249 -6.21 0.96 -24.46
N THR A 250 -5.98 1.46 -23.25
CA THR A 250 -5.65 0.64 -22.08
C THR A 250 -6.73 -0.40 -21.83
N ILE A 251 -8.00 0.01 -21.76
CA ILE A 251 -9.11 -0.91 -21.50
C ILE A 251 -9.23 -1.96 -22.61
N GLN A 252 -9.10 -1.55 -23.88
CA GLN A 252 -9.08 -2.48 -25.01
C GLN A 252 -7.97 -3.55 -24.87
N LEU A 253 -6.76 -3.15 -24.49
CA LEU A 253 -5.61 -4.04 -24.36
C LEU A 253 -5.79 -5.07 -23.24
N ILE A 254 -6.36 -4.67 -22.10
CA ILE A 254 -6.48 -5.53 -20.91
C ILE A 254 -7.80 -6.32 -20.85
N ALA A 255 -8.82 -5.96 -21.64
CA ALA A 255 -10.15 -6.56 -21.56
C ALA A 255 -10.15 -8.09 -21.63
N ARG A 256 -9.26 -8.67 -22.45
CA ARG A 256 -9.12 -10.13 -22.62
C ARG A 256 -8.35 -10.84 -21.50
N HIS A 257 -7.71 -10.08 -20.61
CA HIS A 257 -6.81 -10.61 -19.58
C HIS A 257 -7.45 -10.62 -18.19
N LEU A 258 -8.37 -9.70 -17.92
CA LEU A 258 -9.05 -9.60 -16.64
C LEU A 258 -10.07 -10.74 -16.44
N LYS A 259 -10.08 -11.32 -15.25
CA LYS A 259 -11.01 -12.39 -14.86
C LYS A 259 -11.58 -12.12 -13.47
N LYS A 260 -12.90 -11.89 -13.39
CA LYS A 260 -13.62 -11.70 -12.11
C LYS A 260 -13.09 -10.52 -11.30
N LEU A 261 -12.69 -9.43 -11.96
CA LEU A 261 -12.24 -8.20 -11.29
C LEU A 261 -13.43 -7.49 -10.64
N SER A 262 -13.31 -7.12 -9.38
CA SER A 262 -14.12 -6.08 -8.75
C SER A 262 -13.40 -4.75 -8.88
N LEU A 263 -14.05 -3.79 -9.52
CA LEU A 263 -13.46 -2.48 -9.82
C LEU A 263 -14.25 -1.38 -9.11
N THR A 264 -13.54 -0.55 -8.36
CA THR A 264 -14.08 0.66 -7.74
C THR A 264 -13.49 1.88 -8.44
N LEU A 265 -14.36 2.74 -8.93
CA LEU A 265 -14.00 3.95 -9.63
C LEU A 265 -14.42 5.15 -8.80
N TYR A 266 -13.52 6.10 -8.65
CA TYR A 266 -13.76 7.34 -7.97
C TYR A 266 -13.63 8.49 -8.97
N VAL A 267 -14.72 9.23 -9.16
CA VAL A 267 -14.82 10.34 -10.13
C VAL A 267 -15.33 11.59 -9.40
N GLY A 268 -14.48 12.58 -9.21
CA GLY A 268 -14.95 13.89 -8.76
C GLY A 268 -13.85 14.69 -8.09
N GLY A 269 -14.24 15.81 -7.47
CA GLY A 269 -13.36 16.80 -6.89
C GLY A 269 -12.25 16.22 -6.01
N GLU A 270 -11.10 16.90 -6.02
CA GLU A 270 -9.99 16.59 -5.14
C GLU A 270 -10.46 16.59 -3.70
N MET A 271 -10.24 15.45 -3.06
CA MET A 271 -10.54 15.25 -1.66
C MET A 271 -9.66 16.10 -0.74
N TYR A 272 -8.52 16.60 -1.24
CA TYR A 272 -7.43 17.20 -0.43
C TYR A 272 -7.14 18.67 -0.69
N ALA A 273 -7.41 19.18 -1.89
CA ALA A 273 -7.42 20.62 -2.09
C ALA A 273 -8.85 21.04 -1.79
N PHE A 274 -9.07 21.96 -0.85
CA PHE A 274 -10.29 22.77 -0.86
C PHE A 274 -10.50 23.16 -2.32
N PRO A 275 -11.43 22.53 -3.06
CA PRO A 275 -11.70 23.01 -4.38
C PRO A 275 -12.25 24.38 -4.07
N ASP A 276 -11.57 25.45 -4.48
CA ASP A 276 -12.25 26.73 -4.59
C ASP A 276 -13.57 26.37 -5.27
N PRO A 277 -14.72 26.56 -4.60
CA PRO A 277 -15.98 26.08 -5.10
C PRO A 277 -16.07 26.52 -6.55
N ILE A 278 -16.45 25.64 -7.46
CA ILE A 278 -16.53 26.04 -8.85
C ILE A 278 -17.63 27.10 -8.92
N PHE A 279 -17.23 28.38 -8.91
CA PHE A 279 -18.12 29.52 -8.91
C PHE A 279 -18.65 29.70 -10.34
N THR A 280 -19.64 28.88 -10.69
CA THR A 280 -20.44 29.04 -11.90
C THR A 280 -21.74 29.74 -11.56
N ARG A 281 -22.21 30.62 -12.47
CA ARG A 281 -23.54 31.24 -12.36
C ARG A 281 -24.67 30.27 -12.73
N ASP A 282 -24.34 29.19 -13.44
CA ASP A 282 -25.26 28.15 -13.88
C ASP A 282 -24.78 26.79 -13.37
N VAL A 283 -25.14 26.49 -12.12
CA VAL A 283 -24.81 25.22 -11.45
C VAL A 283 -25.44 24.02 -12.18
N PRO A 284 -26.72 24.05 -12.59
CA PRO A 284 -27.31 22.93 -13.34
C PRO A 284 -26.58 22.59 -14.64
N ALA A 285 -26.17 23.60 -15.43
CA ALA A 285 -25.43 23.34 -16.67
C ALA A 285 -24.04 22.75 -16.39
N ALA A 286 -23.33 23.25 -15.39
CA ALA A 286 -22.01 22.74 -15.03
C ALA A 286 -22.07 21.31 -14.45
N GLN A 287 -23.08 21.01 -13.64
CA GLN A 287 -23.33 19.66 -13.13
C GLN A 287 -23.62 18.68 -14.26
N LYS A 288 -24.48 19.07 -15.21
CA LYS A 288 -24.75 18.26 -16.41
C LYS A 288 -23.47 18.00 -17.21
N ALA A 289 -22.66 19.03 -17.45
CA ALA A 289 -21.41 18.89 -18.17
C ALA A 289 -20.41 17.97 -17.44
N LEU A 290 -20.34 18.06 -16.11
CA LEU A 290 -19.53 17.16 -15.28
C LEU A 290 -20.01 15.70 -15.40
N PHE A 291 -21.33 15.48 -15.38
CA PHE A 291 -21.92 14.13 -15.53
C PHE A 291 -21.59 13.53 -16.90
N GLU A 292 -21.65 14.32 -17.98
CA GLU A 292 -21.24 13.89 -19.32
C GLU A 292 -19.75 13.51 -19.37
N VAL A 293 -18.88 14.16 -18.59
CA VAL A 293 -17.47 13.78 -18.48
C VAL A 293 -17.30 12.47 -17.71
N HIS A 294 -18.04 12.26 -16.62
CA HIS A 294 -18.03 10.99 -15.89
C HIS A 294 -18.47 9.82 -16.79
N GLU A 295 -19.50 10.03 -17.62
CA GLU A 295 -19.93 9.03 -18.60
C GLU A 295 -18.83 8.68 -19.61
N LYS A 296 -18.10 9.69 -20.12
CA LYS A 296 -16.95 9.46 -21.02
C LYS A 296 -15.84 8.66 -20.35
N ILE A 297 -15.53 8.93 -19.08
CA ILE A 297 -14.52 8.19 -18.30
C ILE A 297 -14.92 6.71 -18.13
N VAL A 298 -16.21 6.46 -17.89
CA VAL A 298 -16.74 5.14 -17.57
C VAL A 298 -17.03 4.29 -18.80
N SER A 299 -17.41 4.91 -19.92
CA SER A 299 -17.81 4.23 -21.16
C SER A 299 -16.83 3.16 -21.67
N PRO A 300 -15.49 3.35 -21.63
CA PRO A 300 -14.54 2.34 -22.07
C PRO A 300 -14.70 0.99 -21.36
N PHE A 301 -15.13 0.99 -20.09
CA PHE A 301 -15.30 -0.22 -19.28
C PHE A 301 -16.42 -1.14 -19.77
N ARG A 302 -17.34 -0.68 -20.63
CA ARG A 302 -18.35 -1.53 -21.28
C ARG A 302 -17.76 -2.74 -21.99
N GLN A 303 -16.48 -2.66 -22.36
CA GLN A 303 -15.74 -3.74 -23.00
C GLN A 303 -15.34 -4.87 -22.04
N LEU A 304 -15.37 -4.62 -20.72
CA LEU A 304 -15.01 -5.59 -19.69
C LEU A 304 -16.19 -6.50 -19.34
N ARG A 305 -16.31 -7.63 -20.05
CA ARG A 305 -17.43 -8.58 -19.86
C ARG A 305 -17.34 -9.44 -18.60
N CYS A 306 -16.21 -9.43 -17.91
CA CYS A 306 -15.88 -10.38 -16.84
C CYS A 306 -15.72 -9.72 -15.46
N LEU A 307 -16.35 -8.55 -15.25
CA LEU A 307 -16.34 -7.89 -13.94
C LEU A 307 -17.21 -8.66 -12.95
N ASN A 308 -16.68 -8.87 -11.75
CA ASN A 308 -17.42 -9.42 -10.62
C ASN A 308 -18.31 -8.35 -9.96
N GLY A 309 -17.84 -7.10 -9.97
CA GLY A 309 -18.57 -5.92 -9.55
C GLY A 309 -17.90 -4.66 -10.10
N PHE A 310 -18.71 -3.63 -10.33
CA PHE A 310 -18.28 -2.30 -10.74
C PHE A 310 -18.98 -1.29 -9.84
N PHE A 311 -18.20 -0.49 -9.12
CA PHE A 311 -18.71 0.45 -8.13
C PHE A 311 -18.21 1.84 -8.48
N VAL A 312 -19.09 2.82 -8.55
CA VAL A 312 -18.73 4.20 -8.85
C VAL A 312 -19.06 5.09 -7.67
N TRP A 313 -18.07 5.82 -7.17
CA TRP A 313 -18.23 6.87 -6.19
C TRP A 313 -17.97 8.19 -6.88
N ALA A 314 -19.04 8.94 -7.08
CA ALA A 314 -18.97 10.26 -7.69
C ALA A 314 -19.03 11.34 -6.60
N TRP A 315 -18.32 12.45 -6.79
CA TRP A 315 -18.42 13.65 -5.94
C TRP A 315 -18.75 14.89 -6.75
N GLU A 316 -19.48 15.82 -6.13
CA GLU A 316 -19.78 17.15 -6.67
C GLU A 316 -18.93 18.21 -5.99
N SER A 317 -18.34 19.10 -6.79
CA SER A 317 -17.53 20.24 -6.30
C SER A 317 -18.29 21.57 -6.29
N PHE A 318 -19.60 21.55 -6.50
CA PHE A 318 -20.41 22.78 -6.60
C PHE A 318 -20.91 23.21 -5.23
N GLU A 319 -20.84 24.52 -4.96
CA GLU A 319 -21.38 25.11 -3.75
C GLU A 319 -22.90 24.90 -3.72
N LYS A 320 -23.43 24.35 -2.61
CA LYS A 320 -24.87 24.06 -2.48
C LYS A 320 -25.66 25.35 -2.37
N SER A 321 -26.03 25.94 -3.51
CA SER A 321 -26.92 27.09 -3.54
C SER A 321 -28.33 26.66 -3.15
N SER A 322 -28.70 26.78 -1.87
CA SER A 322 -30.08 26.71 -1.33
C SER A 322 -30.91 25.43 -1.50
N SER A 323 -30.49 24.44 -2.29
CA SER A 323 -31.17 23.14 -2.36
C SER A 323 -30.98 22.36 -1.06
N THR A 324 -31.99 21.59 -0.66
CA THR A 324 -31.86 20.74 0.53
C THR A 324 -30.77 19.70 0.28
N ARG A 325 -29.90 19.47 1.27
CA ARG A 325 -28.77 18.51 1.19
C ARG A 325 -29.20 17.15 0.61
N THR A 326 -30.42 16.73 0.90
CA THR A 326 -31.05 15.49 0.46
C THR A 326 -31.25 15.40 -1.05
N GLU A 327 -31.64 16.48 -1.74
CA GLU A 327 -31.89 16.44 -3.20
C GLU A 327 -30.60 16.27 -4.00
N ALA A 328 -29.52 16.91 -3.56
CA ALA A 328 -28.20 16.78 -4.18
C ALA A 328 -27.65 15.34 -3.99
N GLU A 329 -27.75 14.79 -2.78
CA GLU A 329 -27.35 13.41 -2.49
C GLU A 329 -28.14 12.41 -3.35
N GLN A 330 -29.47 12.56 -3.46
CA GLN A 330 -30.29 11.71 -4.33
C GLN A 330 -29.92 11.83 -5.82
N THR A 331 -29.57 13.02 -6.29
CA THR A 331 -29.17 13.24 -7.69
C THR A 331 -27.84 12.55 -7.98
N LEU A 332 -26.89 12.65 -7.05
CA LEU A 332 -25.59 12.03 -7.15
C LEU A 332 -25.68 10.49 -7.06
N ASP A 333 -26.52 9.95 -6.17
CA ASP A 333 -26.75 8.51 -6.05
C ASP A 333 -27.33 7.94 -7.36
N LYS A 334 -28.32 8.62 -7.94
CA LYS A 334 -28.88 8.25 -9.26
C LYS A 334 -27.83 8.32 -10.36
N HIS A 335 -26.93 9.31 -10.32
CA HIS A 335 -25.84 9.41 -11.29
C HIS A 335 -24.85 8.25 -11.14
N GLN A 336 -24.47 7.89 -9.92
CA GLN A 336 -23.60 6.74 -9.67
C GLN A 336 -24.22 5.42 -10.18
N GLU A 337 -25.51 5.19 -9.87
CA GLU A 337 -26.27 4.04 -10.39
C GLU A 337 -26.31 4.03 -11.92
N HIS A 338 -26.50 5.20 -12.54
CA HIS A 338 -26.47 5.34 -13.99
C HIS A 338 -25.11 4.94 -14.59
N LEU A 339 -24.00 5.44 -14.03
CA LEU A 339 -22.65 5.08 -14.48
C LEU A 339 -22.36 3.59 -14.29
N GLU A 340 -22.86 2.99 -13.22
CA GLU A 340 -22.69 1.56 -12.95
C GLU A 340 -23.47 0.69 -13.96
N THR A 341 -24.73 1.04 -14.23
CA THR A 341 -25.59 0.33 -15.19
C THR A 341 -25.14 0.52 -16.65
N ILE A 342 -24.49 1.64 -16.97
CA ILE A 342 -23.80 1.86 -18.26
C ILE A 342 -22.80 0.75 -18.56
N VAL A 343 -22.10 0.22 -17.55
CA VAL A 343 -21.04 -0.80 -17.71
C VAL A 343 -21.59 -2.21 -17.48
N MET A 344 -22.37 -2.40 -16.42
CA MET A 344 -22.81 -3.72 -15.95
C MET A 344 -24.18 -4.14 -16.51
N GLY A 345 -24.90 -3.22 -17.17
CA GLY A 345 -26.25 -3.42 -17.67
C GLY A 345 -27.33 -2.92 -16.71
N SER A 346 -28.55 -2.74 -17.24
CA SER A 346 -29.68 -2.14 -16.50
C SER A 346 -30.20 -2.94 -15.31
N GLY A 347 -29.87 -4.23 -15.20
CA GLY A 347 -30.24 -5.07 -14.05
C GLY A 347 -29.19 -5.09 -12.94
N TYR A 348 -28.14 -4.27 -13.03
CA TYR A 348 -27.08 -4.23 -12.04
C TYR A 348 -27.47 -3.37 -10.85
N ASP A 349 -27.45 -3.97 -9.66
CA ASP A 349 -27.64 -3.30 -8.38
C ASP A 349 -26.34 -3.39 -7.58
N SER A 350 -25.66 -2.26 -7.42
CA SER A 350 -24.38 -2.21 -6.72
C SER A 350 -24.51 -2.41 -5.21
N ILE A 351 -25.65 -2.04 -4.62
CA ILE A 351 -25.92 -2.22 -3.18
C ILE A 351 -26.04 -3.70 -2.87
N VAL A 352 -26.81 -4.46 -3.66
CA VAL A 352 -26.91 -5.92 -3.55
C VAL A 352 -25.56 -6.59 -3.79
N LYS A 353 -24.71 -6.02 -4.65
CA LYS A 353 -23.34 -6.49 -4.92
C LYS A 353 -22.32 -6.12 -3.85
N GLY A 354 -22.73 -5.42 -2.81
CA GLY A 354 -21.88 -5.17 -1.65
C GLY A 354 -21.25 -3.78 -1.60
N LYS A 355 -21.68 -2.80 -2.43
CA LYS A 355 -21.06 -1.46 -2.50
C LYS A 355 -20.90 -0.81 -1.12
N MET A 356 -21.93 -0.90 -0.28
CA MET A 356 -21.97 -0.30 1.06
C MET A 356 -21.23 -1.12 2.12
N GLN A 357 -21.03 -2.42 1.87
CA GLN A 357 -20.32 -3.35 2.76
C GLN A 357 -18.81 -3.33 2.52
N ARG A 358 -18.38 -2.78 1.37
CA ARG A 358 -16.96 -2.60 1.08
C ARG A 358 -16.38 -1.57 2.02
N LYS A 359 -15.36 -1.97 2.76
CA LYS A 359 -14.60 -1.05 3.60
C LYS A 359 -13.93 -0.01 2.71
N HIS A 360 -14.19 1.27 2.98
CA HIS A 360 -13.42 2.34 2.38
C HIS A 360 -11.93 2.10 2.61
N SER A 361 -11.14 2.30 1.56
CA SER A 361 -9.69 2.20 1.65
C SER A 361 -9.14 3.22 2.64
N ARG A 362 -8.04 2.88 3.30
CA ARG A 362 -7.50 3.71 4.39
C ARG A 362 -7.08 5.10 3.93
N TRP A 363 -6.64 5.22 2.68
CA TRP A 363 -6.31 6.51 2.07
C TRP A 363 -7.55 7.43 2.00
N LEU A 364 -8.76 6.88 1.77
CA LEU A 364 -10.01 7.65 1.76
C LEU A 364 -10.38 8.14 3.16
N MET A 365 -10.20 7.28 4.17
CA MET A 365 -10.49 7.61 5.57
C MET A 365 -9.55 8.69 6.12
N GLN A 366 -8.32 8.76 5.61
CA GLN A 366 -7.36 9.81 5.97
C GLN A 366 -7.85 11.20 5.60
N THR A 367 -8.58 11.30 4.49
CA THR A 367 -9.06 12.58 4.00
C THR A 367 -10.12 13.20 4.90
N TYR A 368 -10.99 12.38 5.52
CA TYR A 368 -12.13 12.90 6.28
C TYR A 368 -11.80 13.36 7.70
N VAL A 369 -10.56 13.16 8.18
CA VAL A 369 -10.17 13.40 9.60
C VAL A 369 -9.42 14.73 9.79
N TYR A 370 -9.07 15.41 8.71
CA TYR A 370 -8.49 16.76 8.71
C TYR A 370 -9.50 17.75 8.15
#